data_AF-G9ZU88-F1
#
_entry.id   AF-G9ZU88-F1
#
_cell.length_a   1.000
_cell.length_b   1.000
_cell.length_c   1.000
_cell.angle_alpha   90.00
_cell.angle_beta   90.00
_cell.angle_gamma   90.00
#
_symmetry.space_group_name_H-M   'P 1'
#
loop_
_entity.id
_entity.type
_entity.pdbx_description
1 polymer ?
#
loop_
_entity_poly.entity_id
_entity_poly.type
_entity_poly.pdbx_seq_one_letter_code
_entity_poly.pdbx_strand_id
1 'polypeptide(L)'
;MIQRYAVLDAAGDLLGFLSDDVVQEIPAGAIPLTDAQWQEWLAHGRARRWENGELVPVDLPPPEAPPAPTQAEILEQIQATQARLEALLAQLPANSA
;
A
#
# COMPACT_ATOMS: atom_id res chain seq x y z
N MET A 1 6.01 -26.93 -6.08
CA MET A 1 5.24 -25.93 -5.29
C MET A 1 6.23 -24.91 -4.81
N ILE A 2 5.90 -23.62 -4.90
CA ILE A 2 6.74 -22.55 -4.39
C ILE A 2 6.41 -22.41 -2.90
N GLN A 3 7.38 -22.62 -2.02
CA GLN A 3 7.22 -22.44 -0.58
C GLN A 3 7.66 -21.03 -0.19
N ARG A 4 6.79 -20.32 0.52
CA ARG A 4 7.05 -18.96 1.02
C ARG A 4 7.32 -19.00 2.50
N TYR A 5 8.13 -18.08 2.97
CA TYR A 5 8.53 -17.96 4.36
C TYR A 5 8.45 -16.51 4.84
N ALA A 6 8.03 -16.30 6.09
CA ALA A 6 8.13 -15.03 6.78
C ALA A 6 9.41 -14.99 7.63
N VAL A 7 10.12 -13.86 7.60
CA VAL A 7 11.23 -13.59 8.52
C VAL A 7 10.74 -12.56 9.52
N LEU A 8 10.83 -12.90 10.80
CA LEU A 8 10.42 -12.04 11.91
C LEU A 8 11.65 -11.59 12.70
N ASP A 9 11.52 -10.45 13.40
CA ASP A 9 12.50 -10.04 14.39
C ASP A 9 12.25 -10.70 15.77
N ALA A 10 13.05 -10.33 16.77
CA ALA A 10 12.92 -10.86 18.12
C ALA A 10 11.62 -10.45 18.85
N ALA A 11 10.93 -9.42 18.37
CA ALA A 11 9.64 -8.96 18.90
C ALA A 11 8.44 -9.63 18.19
N GLY A 12 8.68 -10.41 17.13
CA GLY A 12 7.65 -11.04 16.32
C GLY A 12 7.13 -10.15 15.18
N ASP A 13 7.79 -9.01 14.94
CA ASP A 13 7.42 -8.11 13.84
C ASP A 13 8.04 -8.60 12.53
N LEU A 14 7.30 -8.44 11.44
CA LEU A 14 7.71 -8.91 10.13
C LEU A 14 8.85 -8.06 9.55
N LEU A 15 9.98 -8.70 9.28
CA LEU A 15 11.11 -8.11 8.57
C LEU A 15 10.99 -8.27 7.05
N GLY A 16 10.40 -9.36 6.58
CA GLY A 16 10.19 -9.58 5.15
C GLY A 16 9.76 -11.00 4.80
N PHE A 17 9.68 -11.25 3.50
CA PHE A 17 9.28 -12.54 2.95
C PHE A 17 10.38 -13.13 2.07
N LEU A 18 10.49 -14.44 2.10
CA LEU A 18 11.39 -15.23 1.27
C LEU A 18 10.58 -16.27 0.50
N SER A 19 11.13 -16.69 -0.63
CA SER A 19 10.50 -17.66 -1.51
C SER A 19 11.60 -18.60 -2.02
N ASP A 20 11.38 -19.91 -1.94
CA ASP A 20 12.37 -20.93 -2.28
C ASP A 20 12.81 -20.92 -3.76
N ASP A 21 12.02 -20.28 -4.62
CA ASP A 21 12.33 -20.04 -6.03
C ASP A 21 13.25 -18.82 -6.25
N VAL A 22 13.35 -17.92 -5.28
CA VAL A 22 14.11 -16.66 -5.38
C VAL A 22 15.43 -16.72 -4.61
N VAL A 23 15.42 -17.32 -3.42
CA VAL A 23 16.61 -17.41 -2.55
C VAL A 23 17.12 -18.84 -2.41
N GLN A 24 18.44 -19.00 -2.45
CA GLN A 24 19.10 -20.30 -2.36
C GLN A 24 19.09 -20.88 -0.94
N GLU A 25 19.11 -20.02 0.08
CA GLU A 25 19.15 -20.44 1.48
C GLU A 25 18.07 -19.73 2.30
N ILE A 26 17.29 -20.53 3.02
CA ILE A 26 16.26 -20.06 3.94
C ILE A 26 16.87 -20.02 5.36
N PRO A 27 16.85 -18.87 6.06
CA PRO A 27 17.36 -18.77 7.42
C PRO A 27 16.62 -19.71 8.38
N ALA A 28 17.33 -20.26 9.38
CA ALA A 28 16.77 -21.20 10.36
C ALA A 28 15.63 -20.63 11.23
N GLY A 29 15.41 -19.32 11.21
CA GLY A 29 14.30 -18.64 11.90
C GLY A 29 13.13 -18.27 10.99
N ALA A 30 13.18 -18.60 9.70
CA ALA A 30 12.11 -18.27 8.76
C ALA A 30 10.94 -19.25 8.92
N ILE A 31 9.73 -18.70 8.98
CA ILE A 31 8.51 -19.46 9.26
C ILE A 31 7.81 -19.78 7.95
N PRO A 32 7.56 -21.06 7.62
CA PRO A 32 6.85 -21.40 6.39
C PRO A 32 5.41 -20.90 6.45
N LEU A 33 4.97 -20.27 5.36
CA LEU A 33 3.60 -19.80 5.18
C LEU A 33 2.83 -20.73 4.25
N THR A 34 1.59 -21.02 4.61
CA THR A 34 0.62 -21.58 3.66
C THR A 34 0.21 -20.54 2.62
N ASP A 35 -0.33 -20.97 1.48
CA ASP A 35 -0.89 -20.04 0.49
C ASP A 35 -2.01 -19.17 1.07
N ALA A 36 -2.83 -19.71 1.98
CA ALA A 36 -3.87 -18.95 2.66
C ALA A 36 -3.29 -17.85 3.57
N GLN A 37 -2.29 -18.18 4.39
CA GLN A 37 -1.60 -17.21 5.24
C GLN A 37 -0.88 -16.14 4.41
N TRP A 38 -0.29 -16.54 3.28
CA TRP A 38 0.35 -15.60 2.35
C TRP A 38 -0.66 -14.60 1.77
N GLN A 39 -1.82 -15.08 1.30
CA GLN A 39 -2.88 -14.22 0.79
C GLN A 39 -3.46 -13.30 1.88
N GLU A 40 -3.65 -13.80 3.09
CA GLU A 40 -4.12 -12.99 4.21
C GLU A 40 -3.12 -11.87 4.54
N TRP A 41 -1.82 -12.17 4.53
CA TRP A 41 -0.79 -11.17 4.77
C TRP A 41 -0.74 -10.10 3.67
N LEU A 42 -0.88 -10.49 2.40
CA LEU A 42 -0.94 -9.52 1.30
C LEU A 42 -2.17 -8.60 1.41
N ALA A 43 -3.31 -9.13 1.85
CA ALA A 43 -4.54 -8.37 1.98
C ALA A 43 -4.57 -7.48 3.23
N HIS A 44 -3.99 -7.96 4.34
CA HIS A 44 -4.18 -7.37 5.67
C HIS A 44 -2.90 -7.16 6.46
N GLY A 45 -1.72 -7.21 5.83
CA GLY A 45 -0.43 -7.28 6.51
C GLY A 45 -0.10 -6.17 7.50
N ARG A 46 -0.73 -5.00 7.36
CA ARG A 46 -0.60 -3.89 8.33
C ARG A 46 -1.46 -4.10 9.57
N ALA A 47 -2.61 -4.77 9.42
CA ALA A 47 -3.61 -5.04 10.46
C ALA A 47 -3.48 -6.46 11.05
N ARG A 48 -2.32 -7.09 10.86
CA ARG A 48 -2.02 -8.43 11.34
C ARG A 48 -0.62 -8.46 11.95
N ARG A 49 -0.48 -9.22 13.04
CA ARG A 49 0.81 -9.55 13.67
C ARG A 49 0.94 -11.07 13.73
N TRP A 50 2.16 -11.57 13.68
CA TRP A 50 2.42 -12.98 13.95
C TRP A 50 2.57 -13.22 15.45
N GLU A 51 1.66 -13.99 16.03
CA GLU A 51 1.74 -14.38 17.44
C GLU A 51 1.52 -15.89 17.56
N ASN A 52 2.43 -16.58 18.26
CA ASN A 52 2.33 -18.02 18.56
C ASN A 52 2.09 -18.95 17.36
N GLY A 53 2.56 -18.58 16.16
CA GLY A 53 2.41 -19.39 14.95
C GLY A 53 1.18 -19.07 14.09
N GLU A 54 0.42 -18.04 14.45
CA GLU A 54 -0.78 -17.61 13.73
C GLU A 54 -0.77 -16.10 13.44
N LEU A 55 -1.54 -15.70 12.42
CA LEU A 55 -1.80 -14.30 12.10
C LEU A 55 -2.96 -13.79 12.95
N VAL A 56 -2.66 -12.93 13.92
CA VAL A 56 -3.67 -12.31 14.79
C VAL A 56 -4.02 -10.90 14.31
N PRO A 57 -5.30 -10.48 14.39
CA PRO A 57 -5.70 -9.09 14.14
C PRO A 57 -5.02 -8.13 15.10
N VAL A 58 -4.51 -7.01 14.58
CA VAL A 58 -4.07 -5.87 15.39
C VAL A 58 -5.14 -4.78 15.30
N ASP A 59 -5.52 -4.24 16.45
CA ASP A 59 -6.37 -3.06 16.49
C ASP A 59 -5.53 -1.84 16.10
N LEU A 60 -5.58 -1.48 14.82
CA LEU A 60 -4.93 -0.28 14.31
C LEU A 60 -5.84 0.92 14.56
N PRO A 61 -5.30 2.06 15.03
CA PRO A 61 -6.06 3.29 15.02
C PRO A 61 -6.52 3.59 13.59
N PRO A 62 -7.72 4.18 13.40
CA PRO A 62 -8.17 4.62 12.09
C PRO A 62 -7.09 5.47 11.42
N PRO A 63 -6.89 5.36 10.10
CA PRO A 63 -5.97 6.23 9.39
C PRO A 63 -6.38 7.69 9.65
N GLU A 64 -5.40 8.52 9.98
CA GLU A 64 -5.63 9.95 10.19
C GLU A 64 -6.14 10.53 8.88
N ALA A 65 -7.24 11.29 8.95
CA ALA A 65 -7.79 11.94 7.77
C ALA A 65 -6.76 12.92 7.20
N PRO A 66 -6.62 13.04 5.86
CA PRO A 66 -5.80 14.08 5.30
C PRO A 66 -6.30 15.46 5.77
N PRO A 67 -5.40 16.44 5.95
CA PRO A 67 -5.82 17.78 6.32
C PRO A 67 -6.78 18.31 5.26
N ALA A 68 -7.82 19.02 5.71
CA ALA A 68 -8.67 19.75 4.78
C ALA A 68 -7.80 20.76 4.02
N PRO A 69 -8.00 20.91 2.70
CA PRO A 69 -7.24 21.89 1.94
C PRO A 69 -7.52 23.29 2.49
N THR A 70 -6.46 24.08 2.58
CA THR A 70 -6.54 25.48 2.96
C THR A 70 -7.24 26.31 1.88
N GLN A 71 -7.74 27.48 2.25
CA GLN A 71 -8.32 28.43 1.30
C GLN A 71 -7.32 28.81 0.18
N ALA A 72 -6.02 28.88 0.49
CA ALA A 72 -4.98 29.19 -0.48
C ALA A 72 -4.81 28.08 -1.51
N GLU A 73 -4.76 26.82 -1.07
CA GLU A 73 -4.65 25.65 -1.95
C GLU A 73 -5.89 25.50 -2.84
N ILE A 74 -7.09 25.74 -2.28
CA ILE A 74 -8.33 25.76 -3.08
C ILE A 74 -8.26 26.83 -4.16
N LEU A 75 -7.81 28.04 -3.81
CA LEU A 75 -7.71 29.15 -4.76
C LEU A 75 -6.70 28.85 -5.88
N GLU A 76 -5.54 28.31 -5.54
CA GLU A 76 -4.54 27.88 -6.52
C GLU A 76 -5.10 26.84 -7.48
N GLN A 77 -5.81 25.84 -6.94
CA GLN A 77 -6.41 24.78 -7.76
C GLN A 77 -7.52 25.31 -8.69
N ILE A 78 -8.31 26.28 -8.23
CA ILE A 78 -9.30 26.99 -9.06
C ILE A 78 -8.60 27.74 -10.19
N GLN A 79 -7.54 28.50 -9.89
CA GLN A 79 -6.80 29.27 -10.90
C GLN A 79 -6.14 28.37 -11.94
N ALA A 80 -5.50 27.28 -11.50
CA ALA A 80 -4.91 26.28 -12.40
C ALA A 80 -5.96 25.65 -13.32
N THR A 81 -7.15 25.35 -12.77
CA THR A 81 -8.26 24.80 -13.55
C THR A 81 -8.79 25.80 -14.57
N GLN A 82 -8.91 27.08 -14.20
CA GLN A 82 -9.33 28.15 -15.10
C GLN A 82 -8.34 28.33 -16.26
N ALA A 83 -7.05 28.45 -15.96
CA ALA A 83 -6.02 28.60 -16.99
C ALA A 83 -6.00 27.40 -17.96
N ARG A 84 -6.19 26.18 -17.43
CA ARG A 84 -6.32 24.97 -18.26
C ARG A 84 -7.55 25.03 -19.15
N LEU A 85 -8.69 25.47 -18.62
CA LEU A 85 -9.92 25.58 -19.40
C LEU A 85 -9.79 26.63 -20.51
N GLU A 86 -9.21 27.80 -20.21
CA GLU A 86 -8.94 28.84 -21.20
C GLU A 86 -8.03 28.33 -22.31
N ALA A 87 -6.95 27.63 -21.97
CA ALA A 87 -6.06 27.03 -22.95
C ALA A 87 -6.77 26.00 -23.84
N LEU A 88 -7.69 25.21 -23.28
CA LEU A 88 -8.49 24.26 -24.04
C LEU A 88 -9.49 24.97 -24.96
N LEU A 89 -10.16 26.01 -24.47
CA LEU A 89 -11.10 26.81 -25.26
C LEU A 89 -10.41 27.51 -26.43
N ALA A 90 -9.20 28.03 -26.24
CA ALA A 90 -8.41 28.66 -27.29
C ALA A 90 -7.99 27.68 -28.41
N GLN A 91 -7.97 26.37 -28.12
CA GLN A 91 -7.64 25.32 -29.07
C GLN A 91 -8.87 24.75 -29.79
N LEU A 92 -10.08 25.15 -29.41
CA LEU A 92 -11.28 24.72 -30.11
C LEU A 92 -11.33 25.36 -31.50
N PRO A 93 -11.55 24.58 -32.57
CA PRO A 93 -11.78 25.16 -33.89
C PRO A 93 -13.02 26.04 -33.82
N ALA A 94 -12.96 27.24 -34.40
CA ALA A 94 -14.16 28.03 -34.61
C ALA A 94 -15.14 27.15 -35.38
N ASN A 95 -16.31 26.86 -34.81
CA ASN A 95 -17.38 26.22 -35.54
C ASN A 95 -17.66 27.11 -36.76
N SER A 96 -17.18 26.69 -37.93
CA SER A 96 -17.45 27.33 -39.21
C SER A 96 -18.95 27.26 -39.44
N ALA A 97 -19.62 28.36 -39.12
CA ALA A 97 -20.99 28.64 -39.52
C ALA A 97 -21.05 28.98 -41.01
#